data_AF-A0A2P7RSF0-F1
#
_entry.id   AF-A0A2P7RSF0-F1
#
_cell.length_a   1.000
_cell.length_b   1.000
_cell.length_c   1.000
_cell.angle_alpha   90.00
_cell.angle_beta   90.00
_cell.angle_gamma   90.00
#
_symmetry.space_group_name_H-M   'P 1'
#
loop_
_entity.id
_entity.type
_entity.pdbx_description
1 polymer ?
#
loop_
_entity_poly.entity_id
_entity_poly.type
_entity_poly.pdbx_seq_one_letter_code
_entity_poly.pdbx_strand_id
1 'polypeptide(L)'
;MTIAMPALTRAKNGDWFARKVIPSDVRDAYQRAYGVRQEERFRLTTDKTAGEAKAAFADWMADIEGRIGALRSAATGTPVALSHRQLHELVGRWYDWFILQHADDNMPVAVWDHHYERYEDATMATGSLDHHEEDDKPRSPRHAAKVRAIVLELSRLTTFLAEEGVRLSHEAHDQLVDTLEPDLVAAMALLRRRAGGDYRPDTHRERFPQAAKIIPANAKLTGWNAWEAFEAWVKERKPQQSTVNRWRGVFDHLKKHTEGRDLALVTGEDAIGWKDTLVGGEASGQTINNVWLTAAGTVFNWVKSQKKITTNPFEGVRVATSRGGNTKGEFTEEDAEAILKATLAPRSPRASPYLQAAIRWVPWLCAYTGSRPGEMTQLCKEDIEQHRDGFWMLHIRPEAGTVKGSVARTVVLHDHLVEQGFVAFVQKAKPGPIFYDPKASGSRTKDDDPLNPVRPMYVQVRQK
;
A
#
# COMPACT_ATOMS: atom_id res chain seq x y z
N MET A 1 -10.83 -34.82 12.48
CA MET A 1 -11.72 -34.79 11.30
C MET A 1 -10.87 -35.05 10.07
N THR A 2 -11.10 -36.15 9.38
CA THR A 2 -10.51 -36.46 8.08
C THR A 2 -10.94 -35.37 7.09
N ILE A 3 -10.00 -34.52 6.67
CA ILE A 3 -10.27 -33.50 5.66
C ILE A 3 -10.41 -34.25 4.34
N ALA A 4 -11.63 -34.36 3.82
CA ALA A 4 -11.86 -34.92 2.49
C ALA A 4 -11.02 -34.13 1.47
N MET A 5 -10.23 -34.85 0.66
CA MET A 5 -9.47 -34.22 -0.41
C MET A 5 -10.43 -33.49 -1.35
N PRO A 6 -10.16 -32.23 -1.73
CA PRO A 6 -10.96 -31.52 -2.72
C PRO A 6 -11.06 -32.33 -4.01
N ALA A 7 -12.26 -32.38 -4.58
CA ALA A 7 -12.49 -32.99 -5.88
C ALA A 7 -12.42 -31.92 -6.97
N LEU A 8 -11.71 -32.22 -8.06
CA LEU A 8 -11.75 -31.43 -9.28
C LEU A 8 -13.06 -31.73 -10.03
N THR A 9 -13.88 -30.71 -10.27
CA THR A 9 -15.21 -30.82 -10.87
C THR A 9 -15.37 -29.86 -12.04
N ARG A 10 -16.43 -30.02 -12.86
CA ARG A 10 -16.81 -29.06 -13.89
C ARG A 10 -17.90 -28.11 -13.36
N ALA A 11 -17.68 -26.81 -13.50
CA ALA A 11 -18.65 -25.77 -13.18
C ALA A 11 -19.75 -25.69 -14.25
N LYS A 12 -20.84 -24.97 -13.94
CA LYS A 12 -22.00 -24.83 -14.84
C LYS A 12 -21.65 -24.21 -16.21
N ASN A 13 -20.61 -23.39 -16.27
CA ASN A 13 -20.12 -22.77 -17.50
C ASN A 13 -19.05 -23.63 -18.20
N GLY A 14 -18.80 -24.85 -17.72
CA GLY A 14 -17.82 -25.78 -18.25
C GLY A 14 -16.41 -25.64 -17.67
N ASP A 15 -16.08 -24.61 -16.90
CA ASP A 15 -14.74 -24.46 -16.31
C ASP A 15 -14.40 -25.61 -15.35
N TRP A 16 -13.11 -25.94 -15.23
CA TRP A 16 -12.64 -26.79 -14.14
C TRP A 16 -12.65 -26.00 -12.83
N PHE A 17 -13.10 -26.63 -11.75
CA PHE A 17 -13.31 -25.98 -10.46
C PHE A 17 -13.06 -26.91 -9.28
N ALA A 18 -12.38 -26.40 -8.26
CA ALA A 18 -12.23 -27.08 -6.97
C ALA A 18 -12.21 -26.07 -5.81
N ARG A 19 -12.48 -26.55 -4.59
CA ARG A 19 -12.47 -25.75 -3.36
C ARG A 19 -11.75 -26.49 -2.25
N LYS A 20 -10.79 -25.82 -1.61
CA LYS A 20 -10.07 -26.33 -0.43
C LYS A 20 -10.47 -25.48 0.76
N VAL A 21 -11.11 -26.10 1.74
CA VAL A 21 -11.41 -25.44 3.02
C VAL A 21 -10.12 -25.25 3.80
N ILE A 22 -9.92 -24.04 4.29
CA ILE A 22 -8.80 -23.72 5.17
C ILE A 22 -9.10 -24.27 6.58
N PRO A 23 -8.23 -25.13 7.15
CA PRO A 23 -8.43 -25.72 8.47
C PRO A 23 -8.56 -24.66 9.57
N SER A 24 -9.51 -24.86 10.49
CA SER A 24 -9.87 -23.89 11.53
C SER A 24 -8.70 -23.43 12.39
N ASP A 25 -7.75 -24.33 12.66
CA ASP A 25 -6.54 -24.10 13.44
C ASP A 25 -5.57 -23.09 12.80
N VAL A 26 -5.63 -22.90 11.47
CA VAL A 26 -4.77 -21.94 10.77
C VAL A 26 -5.54 -20.79 10.15
N ARG A 27 -6.88 -20.73 10.18
CA ARG A 27 -7.68 -19.73 9.43
C ARG A 27 -7.25 -18.29 9.65
N ASP A 28 -7.03 -17.90 10.90
CA ASP A 28 -6.68 -16.51 11.19
C ASP A 28 -5.24 -16.20 10.76
N ALA A 29 -4.33 -17.18 10.85
CA ALA A 29 -2.97 -17.04 10.35
C ALA A 29 -2.93 -17.02 8.81
N TYR A 30 -3.72 -17.89 8.17
CA TYR A 30 -3.88 -18.01 6.73
C TYR A 30 -4.53 -16.75 6.14
N GLN A 31 -5.53 -16.18 6.81
CA GLN A 31 -6.14 -14.91 6.42
C GLN A 31 -5.14 -13.76 6.50
N ARG A 32 -4.33 -13.68 7.57
CA ARG A 32 -3.30 -12.63 7.70
C ARG A 32 -2.20 -12.77 6.63
N ALA A 33 -1.87 -14.01 6.30
CA ALA A 33 -0.83 -14.37 5.34
C ALA A 33 -1.26 -14.16 3.88
N TYR A 34 -2.46 -14.63 3.51
CA TYR A 34 -2.90 -14.83 2.12
C TYR A 34 -4.24 -14.14 1.79
N GLY A 35 -4.83 -13.36 2.72
CA GLY A 35 -6.07 -12.60 2.48
C GLY A 35 -7.37 -13.44 2.46
N VAL A 36 -7.25 -14.76 2.36
CA VAL A 36 -8.37 -15.71 2.30
C VAL A 36 -8.55 -16.40 3.66
N ARG A 37 -9.80 -16.50 4.17
CA ARG A 37 -10.05 -17.09 5.50
C ARG A 37 -10.64 -18.49 5.46
N GLN A 38 -11.64 -18.71 4.61
CA GLN A 38 -12.51 -19.89 4.71
C GLN A 38 -12.14 -20.98 3.71
N GLU A 39 -11.90 -20.60 2.46
CA GLU A 39 -11.63 -21.53 1.38
C GLU A 39 -10.83 -20.86 0.26
N GLU A 40 -9.91 -21.62 -0.31
CA GLU A 40 -9.26 -21.28 -1.58
C GLU A 40 -10.05 -21.90 -2.72
N ARG A 41 -10.08 -21.22 -3.86
CA ARG A 41 -10.82 -21.66 -5.04
C ARG A 41 -9.88 -21.83 -6.23
N PHE A 42 -9.92 -23.02 -6.82
CA PHE A 42 -9.26 -23.30 -8.09
C PHE A 42 -10.25 -23.08 -9.23
N ARG A 43 -9.82 -22.42 -10.30
CA ARG A 43 -10.60 -22.32 -11.53
C ARG A 43 -9.68 -22.35 -12.75
N LEU A 44 -10.04 -23.14 -13.75
CA LEU A 44 -9.35 -23.21 -15.03
C LEU A 44 -10.37 -23.22 -16.17
N THR A 45 -10.06 -22.56 -17.26
CA THR A 45 -10.96 -22.39 -18.41
C THR A 45 -11.26 -23.72 -19.12
N THR A 46 -12.35 -23.74 -19.89
CA THR A 46 -12.86 -24.93 -20.59
C THR A 46 -11.93 -25.52 -21.63
N ASP A 47 -11.05 -24.69 -22.21
CA ASP A 47 -10.11 -25.01 -23.30
C ASP A 47 -8.97 -25.94 -22.85
N LYS A 48 -8.74 -26.08 -21.54
CA LYS A 48 -7.71 -26.98 -21.00
C LYS A 48 -8.16 -28.43 -20.96
N THR A 49 -7.26 -29.31 -21.39
CA THR A 49 -7.48 -30.76 -21.40
C THR A 49 -7.63 -31.29 -19.97
N ALA A 50 -8.21 -32.49 -19.83
CA ALA A 50 -8.35 -33.13 -18.52
C ALA A 50 -6.99 -33.46 -17.87
N GLY A 51 -5.94 -33.70 -18.66
CA GLY A 51 -4.58 -33.93 -18.17
C GLY A 51 -3.98 -32.66 -17.57
N GLU A 52 -4.01 -31.55 -18.32
CA GLU A 52 -3.52 -30.24 -17.87
C GLU A 52 -4.28 -29.74 -16.63
N ALA A 53 -5.60 -29.93 -16.60
CA ALA A 53 -6.42 -29.52 -15.47
C ALA A 53 -6.11 -30.32 -14.20
N LYS A 54 -5.82 -31.62 -14.32
CA LYS A 54 -5.40 -32.47 -13.20
C LYS A 54 -4.01 -32.07 -12.68
N ALA A 55 -3.06 -31.80 -13.57
CA ALA A 55 -1.73 -31.33 -13.18
C ALA A 55 -1.80 -29.99 -12.45
N ALA A 56 -2.47 -28.99 -13.04
CA ALA A 56 -2.65 -27.68 -12.41
C ALA A 56 -3.42 -27.75 -11.08
N PHE A 57 -4.40 -28.64 -10.97
CA PHE A 57 -5.11 -28.89 -9.72
C PHE A 57 -4.20 -29.52 -8.64
N ALA A 58 -3.35 -30.48 -9.02
CA ALA A 58 -2.39 -31.10 -8.10
C ALA A 58 -1.37 -30.08 -7.58
N ASP A 59 -0.86 -29.20 -8.44
CA ASP A 59 0.05 -28.12 -8.05
C ASP A 59 -0.62 -27.12 -7.11
N TRP A 60 -1.84 -26.69 -7.44
CA TRP A 60 -2.63 -25.79 -6.61
C TRP A 60 -2.93 -26.40 -5.23
N MET A 61 -3.26 -27.70 -5.19
CA MET A 61 -3.45 -28.45 -3.96
C MET A 61 -2.17 -28.51 -3.12
N ALA A 62 -1.04 -28.84 -3.74
CA ALA A 62 0.26 -28.94 -3.07
C ALA A 62 0.71 -27.59 -2.51
N ASP A 63 0.45 -26.49 -3.22
CA ASP A 63 0.72 -25.13 -2.75
C ASP A 63 -0.11 -24.79 -1.50
N ILE A 64 -1.44 -24.98 -1.53
CA ILE A 64 -2.28 -24.68 -0.37
C ILE A 64 -1.93 -25.56 0.83
N GLU A 65 -1.65 -26.84 0.60
CA GLU A 65 -1.23 -27.74 1.69
C GLU A 65 0.16 -27.36 2.23
N GLY A 66 1.08 -26.91 1.37
CA GLY A 66 2.35 -26.33 1.76
C GLY A 66 2.19 -25.06 2.61
N ARG A 67 1.32 -24.13 2.20
CA ARG A 67 0.97 -22.91 2.96
C ARG A 67 0.39 -23.25 4.34
N ILE A 68 -0.54 -24.19 4.41
CA ILE A 68 -1.12 -24.68 5.68
C ILE A 68 -0.02 -25.31 6.54
N GLY A 69 0.84 -26.15 5.95
CA GLY A 69 1.96 -26.79 6.63
C GLY A 69 2.97 -25.78 7.20
N ALA A 70 3.32 -24.76 6.42
CA ALA A 70 4.20 -23.67 6.83
C ALA A 70 3.63 -22.90 8.03
N LEU A 71 2.34 -22.56 8.01
CA LEU A 71 1.68 -21.86 9.12
C LEU A 71 1.60 -22.71 10.38
N ARG A 72 1.32 -24.01 10.25
CA ARG A 72 1.34 -24.94 11.40
C ARG A 72 2.73 -25.03 12.01
N SER A 73 3.74 -25.07 11.17
CA SER A 73 5.10 -25.29 11.62
C SER A 73 5.77 -24.02 12.16
N ALA A 74 5.38 -22.85 11.66
CA ALA A 74 5.69 -21.55 12.29
C ALA A 74 5.12 -21.45 13.72
N ALA A 75 4.02 -22.15 14.01
CA ALA A 75 3.45 -22.22 15.36
C ALA A 75 4.17 -23.25 16.27
N THR A 76 4.79 -24.29 15.70
CA THR A 76 5.41 -25.40 16.46
C THR A 76 6.94 -25.44 16.41
N GLY A 77 7.59 -24.58 15.62
CA GLY A 77 9.05 -24.53 15.46
C GLY A 77 9.65 -25.71 14.68
N THR A 78 8.83 -26.43 13.91
CA THR A 78 9.26 -27.61 13.15
C THR A 78 9.72 -27.20 11.73
N PRO A 79 10.78 -27.79 11.15
CA PRO A 79 11.15 -27.52 9.76
C PRO A 79 10.12 -28.08 8.76
N VAL A 80 9.81 -27.33 7.70
CA VAL A 80 8.85 -27.73 6.64
C VAL A 80 9.58 -27.99 5.32
N ALA A 81 9.14 -29.02 4.60
CA ALA A 81 9.55 -29.29 3.22
C ALA A 81 8.83 -28.35 2.24
N LEU A 82 9.57 -27.76 1.30
CA LEU A 82 8.98 -26.90 0.26
C LEU A 82 8.21 -27.76 -0.75
N SER A 83 7.05 -27.28 -1.21
CA SER A 83 6.34 -27.93 -2.32
C SER A 83 7.09 -27.75 -3.64
N HIS A 84 6.84 -28.62 -4.62
CA HIS A 84 7.44 -28.52 -5.96
C HIS A 84 7.25 -27.13 -6.59
N ARG A 85 6.03 -26.57 -6.48
CA ARG A 85 5.75 -25.21 -6.93
C ARG A 85 6.57 -24.16 -6.17
N GLN A 86 6.66 -24.25 -4.85
CA GLN A 86 7.42 -23.31 -4.03
C GLN A 86 8.93 -23.35 -4.33
N LEU A 87 9.47 -24.54 -4.63
CA LEU A 87 10.86 -24.68 -5.10
C LEU A 87 11.05 -23.91 -6.42
N HIS A 88 10.19 -24.13 -7.41
CA HIS A 88 10.28 -23.42 -8.69
C HIS A 88 9.99 -21.90 -8.59
N GLU A 89 9.15 -21.45 -7.65
CA GLU A 89 8.98 -20.03 -7.35
C GLU A 89 10.28 -19.43 -6.78
N LEU A 90 10.95 -20.15 -5.88
CA LEU A 90 12.22 -19.71 -5.30
C LEU A 90 13.36 -19.70 -6.34
N VAL A 91 13.41 -20.70 -7.22
CA VAL A 91 14.37 -20.75 -8.35
C VAL A 91 14.10 -19.63 -9.35
N GLY A 92 12.83 -19.30 -9.65
CA GLY A 92 12.51 -18.18 -10.52
C GLY A 92 12.98 -16.83 -9.96
N ARG A 93 12.85 -16.61 -8.64
CA ARG A 93 13.37 -15.40 -7.97
C ARG A 93 14.89 -15.40 -7.92
N TRP A 94 15.51 -16.55 -7.65
CA TRP A 94 16.96 -16.71 -7.72
C TRP A 94 17.46 -16.35 -9.13
N TYR A 95 16.77 -16.79 -10.18
CA TYR A 95 17.15 -16.54 -11.56
C TYR A 95 17.14 -15.03 -11.87
N ASP A 96 16.04 -14.33 -11.53
CA ASP A 96 15.95 -12.88 -11.69
C ASP A 96 17.09 -12.15 -10.93
N TRP A 97 17.31 -12.53 -9.68
CA TRP A 97 18.38 -11.99 -8.84
C TRP A 97 19.76 -12.25 -9.45
N PHE A 98 20.04 -13.49 -9.86
CA PHE A 98 21.35 -13.90 -10.37
C PHE A 98 21.70 -13.15 -11.65
N ILE A 99 20.74 -13.00 -12.57
CA ILE A 99 20.94 -12.21 -13.80
C ILE A 99 21.18 -10.73 -13.48
N LEU A 100 20.46 -10.15 -12.51
CA LEU A 100 20.64 -8.76 -12.10
C LEU A 100 22.03 -8.50 -11.49
N GLN A 101 22.51 -9.43 -10.64
CA GLN A 101 23.84 -9.32 -10.02
C GLN A 101 24.96 -9.27 -11.06
N HIS A 102 24.73 -9.84 -12.24
CA HIS A 102 25.67 -9.87 -13.35
C HIS A 102 25.28 -8.94 -14.51
N ALA A 103 24.31 -8.03 -14.31
CA ALA A 103 23.84 -7.13 -15.38
C ALA A 103 24.89 -6.07 -15.77
N ASP A 104 25.66 -5.60 -14.80
CA ASP A 104 26.72 -4.59 -14.97
C ASP A 104 28.14 -5.21 -14.94
N ASP A 105 28.23 -6.53 -14.76
CA ASP A 105 29.49 -7.27 -14.75
C ASP A 105 29.97 -7.49 -16.19
N ASN A 106 31.03 -6.80 -16.60
CA ASN A 106 31.69 -7.00 -17.91
C ASN A 106 32.56 -8.28 -17.93
N MET A 107 32.05 -9.39 -17.38
CA MET A 107 32.77 -10.67 -17.41
C MET A 107 32.89 -11.16 -18.87
N PRO A 108 34.11 -11.47 -19.35
CA PRO A 108 34.31 -12.00 -20.70
C PRO A 108 33.63 -13.36 -20.90
N VAL A 109 33.32 -13.70 -22.15
CA VAL A 109 32.77 -15.02 -22.55
C VAL A 109 33.57 -16.19 -21.96
N ALA A 110 34.90 -16.08 -21.93
CA ALA A 110 35.80 -17.11 -21.40
C ALA A 110 35.57 -17.44 -19.91
N VAL A 111 35.08 -16.49 -19.12
CA VAL A 111 34.75 -16.72 -17.70
C VAL A 111 33.53 -17.63 -17.59
N TRP A 112 32.51 -17.40 -18.43
CA TRP A 112 31.31 -18.24 -18.47
C TRP A 112 31.58 -19.61 -19.07
N ASP A 113 32.46 -19.70 -20.09
CA ASP A 113 32.94 -20.98 -20.61
C ASP A 113 33.62 -21.80 -19.49
N HIS A 114 34.51 -21.17 -18.73
CA HIS A 114 35.17 -21.82 -17.60
C HIS A 114 34.19 -22.27 -16.50
N HIS A 115 33.18 -21.47 -16.16
CA HIS A 115 32.15 -21.87 -15.20
C HIS A 115 31.34 -23.08 -15.69
N TYR A 116 31.01 -23.12 -16.98
CA TYR A 116 30.30 -24.26 -17.57
C TYR A 116 31.17 -25.52 -17.61
N GLU A 117 32.45 -25.41 -18.01
CA GLU A 117 33.42 -26.52 -18.00
C GLU A 117 33.55 -27.14 -16.61
N ARG A 118 33.63 -26.32 -15.55
CA ARG A 118 33.69 -26.81 -14.16
C ARG A 118 32.45 -27.61 -13.76
N TYR A 119 31.28 -27.24 -14.26
CA TYR A 119 30.04 -27.98 -14.04
C TYR A 119 30.06 -29.30 -14.84
N GLU A 120 30.46 -29.26 -16.11
CA GLU A 120 30.56 -30.45 -16.97
C GLU A 120 31.58 -31.47 -16.45
N ASP A 121 32.74 -31.03 -15.99
CA ASP A 121 33.73 -31.89 -15.34
C ASP A 121 33.14 -32.59 -14.10
N ALA A 122 32.31 -31.89 -13.33
CA ALA A 122 31.70 -32.45 -12.14
C ALA A 122 30.64 -33.51 -12.47
N THR A 123 29.88 -33.33 -13.55
CA THR A 123 28.88 -34.30 -14.03
C THR A 123 29.52 -35.50 -14.74
N MET A 124 30.67 -35.32 -15.39
CA MET A 124 31.36 -36.37 -16.15
C MET A 124 32.38 -37.19 -15.33
N ALA A 125 32.89 -36.66 -14.22
CA ALA A 125 33.99 -37.27 -13.43
C ALA A 125 33.69 -38.62 -12.74
N THR A 126 32.53 -39.24 -12.95
CA THR A 126 32.25 -40.59 -12.43
C THR A 126 31.79 -41.58 -13.50
N GLY A 127 32.10 -41.32 -14.77
CA GLY A 127 31.86 -42.23 -15.88
C GLY A 127 32.26 -43.66 -15.54
N SER A 128 31.25 -44.51 -15.41
CA SER A 128 31.41 -45.96 -15.46
C SER A 128 32.15 -46.29 -16.77
N LEU A 129 33.08 -47.24 -16.71
CA LEU A 129 33.84 -47.75 -17.87
C LEU A 129 32.97 -48.59 -18.85
N ASP A 130 31.67 -48.33 -18.90
CA ASP A 130 30.74 -48.97 -19.85
C ASP A 130 30.10 -47.88 -20.71
N HIS A 131 30.59 -47.79 -21.95
CA HIS A 131 30.12 -46.84 -22.97
C HIS A 131 28.74 -47.17 -23.57
N HIS A 132 27.94 -47.99 -22.89
CA HIS A 132 26.61 -48.37 -23.36
C HIS A 132 25.68 -48.60 -22.16
N GLU A 133 25.06 -47.55 -21.61
CA GLU A 133 23.84 -47.69 -20.80
C GLU A 133 23.21 -46.32 -20.48
N GLU A 134 22.10 -46.03 -21.17
CA GLU A 134 20.97 -45.13 -20.85
C GLU A 134 21.23 -43.87 -19.99
N ASP A 135 21.06 -42.69 -20.62
CA ASP A 135 21.06 -41.34 -20.01
C ASP A 135 20.06 -41.14 -18.82
N ASP A 136 19.26 -42.15 -18.47
CA ASP A 136 18.18 -42.09 -17.48
C ASP A 136 18.53 -42.69 -16.09
N LYS A 137 19.77 -43.16 -15.86
CA LYS A 137 20.13 -43.70 -14.53
C LYS A 137 20.38 -42.59 -13.50
N PRO A 138 19.73 -42.62 -12.32
CA PRO A 138 19.95 -41.61 -11.29
C PRO A 138 21.40 -41.62 -10.79
N ARG A 139 21.95 -40.42 -10.55
CA ARG A 139 23.32 -40.26 -10.04
C ARG A 139 23.49 -41.00 -8.71
N SER A 140 24.66 -41.61 -8.52
CA SER A 140 25.03 -42.14 -7.20
C SER A 140 25.05 -41.01 -6.15
N PRO A 141 24.81 -41.30 -4.86
CA PRO A 141 24.81 -40.26 -3.82
C PRO A 141 26.12 -39.45 -3.76
N ARG A 142 27.26 -40.09 -4.00
CA ARG A 142 28.57 -39.44 -4.04
C ARG A 142 28.73 -38.51 -5.25
N HIS A 143 28.20 -38.93 -6.41
CA HIS A 143 28.19 -38.10 -7.60
C HIS A 143 27.26 -36.90 -7.43
N ALA A 144 26.03 -37.11 -6.94
CA ALA A 144 25.07 -36.04 -6.65
C ALA A 144 25.66 -34.99 -5.70
N ALA A 145 26.33 -35.42 -4.61
CA ALA A 145 26.98 -34.49 -3.67
C ALA A 145 28.08 -33.64 -4.33
N LYS A 146 28.86 -34.21 -5.27
CA LYS A 146 29.89 -33.46 -6.01
C LYS A 146 29.28 -32.41 -6.94
N VAL A 147 28.22 -32.76 -7.67
CA VAL A 147 27.50 -31.82 -8.54
C VAL A 147 26.87 -30.70 -7.70
N ARG A 148 26.17 -31.05 -6.61
CA ARG A 148 25.59 -30.06 -5.67
C ARG A 148 26.63 -29.06 -5.16
N ALA A 149 27.84 -29.51 -4.84
CA ALA A 149 28.89 -28.61 -4.37
C ALA A 149 29.29 -27.56 -5.42
N ILE A 150 29.41 -27.96 -6.69
CA ILE A 150 29.72 -27.04 -7.80
C ILE A 150 28.53 -26.13 -8.11
N VAL A 151 27.30 -26.66 -8.11
CA VAL A 151 26.08 -25.85 -8.28
C VAL A 151 26.00 -24.79 -7.18
N LEU A 152 26.28 -25.12 -5.93
CA LEU A 152 26.27 -24.17 -4.81
C LEU A 152 27.32 -23.07 -4.96
N GLU A 153 28.52 -23.42 -5.40
CA GLU A 153 29.60 -22.47 -5.60
C GLU A 153 29.26 -21.47 -6.72
N LEU A 154 28.79 -21.99 -7.86
CA LEU A 154 28.51 -21.18 -9.05
C LEU A 154 27.22 -20.36 -8.94
N SER A 155 26.21 -20.86 -8.23
CA SER A 155 24.89 -20.21 -8.16
C SER A 155 24.80 -19.04 -7.18
N ARG A 156 25.77 -18.88 -6.26
CA ARG A 156 25.67 -17.95 -5.12
C ARG A 156 24.36 -18.11 -4.32
N LEU A 157 23.80 -19.32 -4.30
CA LEU A 157 22.49 -19.60 -3.70
C LEU A 157 22.45 -19.22 -2.21
N THR A 158 23.55 -19.41 -1.48
CA THR A 158 23.66 -19.05 -0.07
C THR A 158 23.53 -17.54 0.16
N THR A 159 24.10 -16.71 -0.72
CA THR A 159 23.97 -15.25 -0.70
C THR A 159 22.52 -14.85 -0.97
N PHE A 160 21.93 -15.41 -2.02
CA PHE A 160 20.53 -15.14 -2.38
C PHE A 160 19.58 -15.47 -1.22
N LEU A 161 19.70 -16.66 -0.61
CA LEU A 161 18.85 -17.06 0.51
C LEU A 161 19.03 -16.14 1.73
N ALA A 162 20.24 -15.63 1.96
CA ALA A 162 20.51 -14.68 3.04
C ALA A 162 19.85 -13.32 2.77
N GLU A 163 19.92 -12.80 1.55
CA GLU A 163 19.27 -11.54 1.14
C GLU A 163 17.74 -11.64 1.20
N GLU A 164 17.19 -12.79 0.82
CA GLU A 164 15.77 -13.10 0.90
C GLU A 164 15.28 -13.44 2.33
N GLY A 165 16.20 -13.60 3.28
CA GLY A 165 15.87 -13.98 4.67
C GLY A 165 15.26 -15.38 4.80
N VAL A 166 15.52 -16.28 3.85
CA VAL A 166 14.98 -17.64 3.80
C VAL A 166 15.94 -18.60 4.52
N ARG A 167 15.39 -19.43 5.43
CA ARG A 167 16.12 -20.50 6.11
C ARG A 167 15.45 -21.84 5.80
N LEU A 168 16.24 -22.81 5.33
CA LEU A 168 15.76 -24.14 4.92
C LEU A 168 16.36 -25.23 5.81
N SER A 169 15.66 -26.37 5.92
CA SER A 169 16.26 -27.59 6.47
C SER A 169 17.34 -28.12 5.50
N HIS A 170 18.21 -29.00 5.98
CA HIS A 170 19.22 -29.63 5.12
C HIS A 170 18.58 -30.36 3.92
N GLU A 171 17.49 -31.07 4.15
CA GLU A 171 16.74 -31.79 3.10
C GLU A 171 16.10 -30.83 2.09
N ALA A 172 15.43 -29.77 2.54
CA ALA A 172 14.82 -28.79 1.64
C ALA A 172 15.87 -27.97 0.88
N HIS A 173 17.05 -27.76 1.47
CA HIS A 173 18.17 -27.13 0.81
C HIS A 173 18.72 -28.01 -0.32
N ASP A 174 18.94 -29.30 -0.08
CA ASP A 174 19.39 -30.24 -1.12
C ASP A 174 18.37 -30.35 -2.26
N GLN A 175 17.07 -30.42 -1.95
CA GLN A 175 16.01 -30.40 -2.95
C GLN A 175 16.00 -29.12 -3.78
N LEU A 176 16.28 -27.98 -3.16
CA LEU A 176 16.39 -26.70 -3.86
C LEU A 176 17.60 -26.69 -4.80
N VAL A 177 18.76 -27.19 -4.35
CA VAL A 177 19.96 -27.26 -5.20
C VAL A 177 19.72 -28.16 -6.42
N ASP A 178 19.08 -29.32 -6.22
CA ASP A 178 18.74 -30.23 -7.33
C ASP A 178 17.75 -29.59 -8.30
N THR A 179 16.77 -28.84 -7.79
CA THR A 179 15.78 -28.13 -8.63
C THR A 179 16.42 -26.97 -9.39
N LEU A 180 17.42 -26.32 -8.78
CA LEU A 180 18.14 -25.16 -9.31
C LEU A 180 19.14 -25.52 -10.42
N GLU A 181 19.73 -26.72 -10.38
CA GLU A 181 20.80 -27.14 -11.30
C GLU A 181 20.53 -26.82 -12.78
N PRO A 182 19.40 -27.22 -13.40
CA PRO A 182 19.14 -26.90 -14.81
C PRO A 182 18.96 -25.40 -15.07
N ASP A 183 18.49 -24.65 -14.08
CA ASP A 183 18.28 -23.21 -14.15
C ASP A 183 19.58 -22.41 -14.05
N LEU A 184 20.57 -22.93 -13.31
CA LEU A 184 21.92 -22.40 -13.28
C LEU A 184 22.58 -22.49 -14.66
N VAL A 185 22.47 -23.64 -15.32
CA VAL A 185 23.02 -23.83 -16.67
C VAL A 185 22.40 -22.84 -17.66
N ALA A 186 21.09 -22.65 -17.61
CA ALA A 186 20.40 -21.68 -18.46
C ALA A 186 20.82 -20.23 -18.17
N ALA A 187 20.95 -19.86 -16.90
CA ALA A 187 21.41 -18.54 -16.50
C ALA A 187 22.84 -18.25 -17.00
N MET A 188 23.77 -19.21 -16.84
CA MET A 188 25.13 -19.09 -17.36
C MET A 188 25.14 -18.95 -18.89
N ALA A 189 24.32 -19.73 -19.60
CA ALA A 189 24.21 -19.63 -21.06
C ALA A 189 23.69 -18.25 -21.51
N LEU A 190 22.72 -17.66 -20.79
CA LEU A 190 22.22 -16.32 -21.06
C LEU A 190 23.31 -15.25 -20.83
N LEU A 191 24.02 -15.31 -19.70
CA LEU A 191 25.07 -14.34 -19.37
C LEU A 191 26.25 -14.45 -20.35
N ARG A 192 26.65 -15.66 -20.72
CA ARG A 192 27.61 -15.93 -21.79
C ARG A 192 27.19 -15.29 -23.11
N ARG A 193 25.92 -15.46 -23.52
CA ARG A 193 25.36 -14.89 -24.75
C ARG A 193 25.43 -13.36 -24.74
N ARG A 194 25.07 -12.73 -23.61
CA ARG A 194 25.15 -11.26 -23.43
C ARG A 194 26.60 -10.76 -23.45
N ALA A 195 27.53 -11.49 -22.84
CA ALA A 195 28.96 -11.17 -22.90
C ALA A 195 29.50 -11.22 -24.34
N GLY A 196 28.91 -12.06 -25.20
CA GLY A 196 29.18 -12.10 -26.64
C GLY A 196 28.46 -11.04 -27.49
N GLY A 197 27.69 -10.15 -26.85
CA GLY A 197 26.97 -9.05 -27.52
C GLY A 197 25.53 -9.36 -27.96
N ASP A 198 24.99 -10.53 -27.63
CA ASP A 198 23.61 -10.91 -28.02
C ASP A 198 22.61 -10.72 -26.87
N TYR A 199 21.87 -9.61 -26.97
CA TYR A 199 20.89 -9.15 -25.98
C TYR A 199 19.43 -9.44 -26.38
N ARG A 200 19.18 -10.43 -27.25
CA ARG A 200 17.80 -10.87 -27.52
C ARG A 200 17.05 -11.19 -26.22
N PRO A 201 15.72 -11.04 -26.18
CA PRO A 201 14.92 -11.28 -24.96
C PRO A 201 15.18 -12.67 -24.36
N ASP A 202 15.09 -12.75 -23.03
CA ASP A 202 15.12 -14.02 -22.30
C ASP A 202 13.70 -14.51 -22.05
N THR A 203 13.35 -15.67 -22.60
CA THR A 203 12.04 -16.33 -22.43
C THR A 203 12.07 -17.42 -21.36
N HIS A 204 13.25 -17.77 -20.83
CA HIS A 204 13.40 -18.82 -19.82
C HIS A 204 12.61 -18.51 -18.55
N ARG A 205 12.55 -17.23 -18.19
CA ARG A 205 11.81 -16.73 -17.04
C ARG A 205 10.30 -17.03 -17.08
N GLU A 206 9.71 -17.16 -18.27
CA GLU A 206 8.27 -17.36 -18.48
C GLU A 206 7.79 -18.73 -17.97
N ARG A 207 8.70 -19.69 -17.76
CA ARG A 207 8.37 -21.04 -17.29
C ARG A 207 8.07 -21.14 -15.81
N PHE A 208 8.58 -20.19 -15.01
CA PHE A 208 8.39 -20.25 -13.57
C PHE A 208 7.02 -19.69 -13.18
N PRO A 209 6.33 -20.30 -12.20
CA PRO A 209 5.14 -19.72 -11.60
C PRO A 209 5.41 -18.27 -11.17
N GLN A 210 4.53 -17.34 -11.55
CA GLN A 210 4.56 -15.97 -11.03
C GLN A 210 4.32 -16.02 -9.52
N ALA A 211 5.19 -15.35 -8.77
CA ALA A 211 5.37 -15.54 -7.33
C ALA A 211 4.05 -15.51 -6.54
N ALA A 212 3.71 -16.62 -5.89
CA ALA A 212 3.03 -16.50 -4.60
C ALA A 212 4.07 -15.93 -3.63
N LYS A 213 3.70 -14.89 -2.89
CA LYS A 213 4.61 -14.26 -1.91
C LYS A 213 5.01 -15.30 -0.87
N ILE A 214 6.27 -15.75 -0.93
CA ILE A 214 6.85 -16.61 0.11
C ILE A 214 6.95 -15.77 1.36
N ILE A 215 6.09 -16.07 2.34
CA ILE A 215 6.21 -15.53 3.69
C ILE A 215 7.44 -16.18 4.31
N PRO A 216 8.44 -15.42 4.77
CA PRO A 216 9.56 -16.01 5.48
C PRO A 216 9.02 -16.83 6.65
N ALA A 217 9.45 -18.09 6.80
CA ALA A 217 8.95 -19.01 7.83
C ALA A 217 9.07 -18.46 9.27
N ASN A 218 9.87 -17.40 9.47
CA ASN A 218 10.11 -16.72 10.75
C ASN A 218 9.57 -15.28 10.81
N ALA A 219 8.78 -14.82 9.83
CA ALA A 219 8.21 -13.47 9.85
C ALA A 219 7.19 -13.36 10.99
N LYS A 220 7.59 -12.71 12.09
CA LYS A 220 6.68 -12.38 13.18
C LYS A 220 5.67 -11.35 12.68
N LEU A 221 4.48 -11.82 12.33
CA LEU A 221 3.37 -10.98 11.91
C LEU A 221 3.08 -9.91 12.96
N THR A 222 2.79 -8.69 12.50
CA THR A 222 2.53 -7.55 13.38
C THR A 222 1.15 -7.64 14.05
N GLY A 223 0.26 -8.43 13.46
CA GLY A 223 -1.15 -8.53 13.79
C GLY A 223 -1.99 -7.39 13.23
N TRP A 224 -1.40 -6.49 12.44
CA TRP A 224 -2.06 -5.31 11.86
C TRP A 224 -1.97 -5.33 10.34
N ASN A 225 -3.04 -4.92 9.66
CA ASN A 225 -3.02 -4.45 8.28
C ASN A 225 -2.91 -2.91 8.22
N ALA A 226 -2.85 -2.34 7.01
CA ALA A 226 -2.74 -0.89 6.80
C ALA A 226 -3.82 -0.05 7.51
N TRP A 227 -5.06 -0.54 7.55
CA TRP A 227 -6.17 0.15 8.20
C TRP A 227 -6.02 0.10 9.73
N GLU A 228 -5.79 -1.08 10.30
CA GLU A 228 -5.63 -1.25 11.75
C GLU A 228 -4.42 -0.44 12.29
N ALA A 229 -3.36 -0.31 11.49
CA ALA A 229 -2.24 0.58 11.80
C ALA A 229 -2.68 2.04 11.92
N PHE A 230 -3.50 2.50 10.96
CA PHE A 230 -4.05 3.84 10.97
C PHE A 230 -5.00 4.05 12.16
N GLU A 231 -5.85 3.07 12.48
CA GLU A 231 -6.73 3.14 13.66
C GLU A 231 -5.94 3.30 14.95
N ALA A 232 -4.91 2.47 15.14
CA ALA A 232 -4.05 2.51 16.30
C ALA A 232 -3.28 3.84 16.39
N TRP A 233 -2.81 4.35 15.24
CA TRP A 233 -2.16 5.66 15.16
C TRP A 233 -3.11 6.81 15.53
N VAL A 234 -4.35 6.82 15.03
CA VAL A 234 -5.37 7.82 15.37
C VAL A 234 -5.67 7.79 16.87
N LYS A 235 -5.82 6.60 17.44
CA LYS A 235 -6.09 6.41 18.87
C LYS A 235 -4.99 6.97 19.76
N GLU A 236 -3.72 6.75 19.40
CA GLU A 236 -2.57 7.27 20.15
C GLU A 236 -2.35 8.76 19.93
N ARG A 237 -2.30 9.19 18.67
CA ARG A 237 -1.83 10.54 18.29
C ARG A 237 -2.92 11.60 18.32
N LYS A 238 -4.19 11.20 18.32
CA LYS A 238 -5.36 12.10 18.34
C LYS A 238 -5.20 13.28 17.35
N PRO A 239 -4.93 12.98 16.06
CA PRO A 239 -4.73 14.01 15.06
C PRO A 239 -6.00 14.86 14.86
N GLN A 240 -5.85 16.02 14.21
CA GLN A 240 -6.98 16.86 13.84
C GLN A 240 -8.01 16.09 12.99
N GLN A 241 -9.31 16.34 13.22
CA GLN A 241 -10.40 15.65 12.52
C GLN A 241 -10.30 15.75 10.99
N SER A 242 -9.79 16.87 10.47
CA SER A 242 -9.55 17.06 9.03
C SER A 242 -8.46 16.13 8.48
N THR A 243 -7.43 15.82 9.27
CA THR A 243 -6.40 14.85 8.93
C THR A 243 -6.99 13.46 8.87
N VAL A 244 -7.77 13.04 9.88
CA VAL A 244 -8.45 11.74 9.88
C VAL A 244 -9.34 11.60 8.65
N ASN A 245 -10.22 12.58 8.42
CA ASN A 245 -11.15 12.59 7.28
C ASN A 245 -10.44 12.45 5.93
N ARG A 246 -9.25 13.05 5.80
CA ARG A 246 -8.46 12.98 4.57
C ARG A 246 -7.71 11.65 4.44
N TRP A 247 -7.12 11.15 5.53
CA TRP A 247 -6.26 9.97 5.51
C TRP A 247 -7.05 8.66 5.51
N ARG A 248 -8.31 8.68 5.95
CA ARG A 248 -9.19 7.51 5.89
C ARG A 248 -9.27 6.89 4.50
N GLY A 249 -9.51 7.71 3.47
CA GLY A 249 -9.55 7.24 2.08
C GLY A 249 -8.22 6.66 1.60
N VAL A 250 -7.10 7.20 2.11
CA VAL A 250 -5.76 6.70 1.80
C VAL A 250 -5.57 5.28 2.34
N PHE A 251 -5.89 5.05 3.61
CA PHE A 251 -5.68 3.75 4.25
C PHE A 251 -6.70 2.69 3.83
N ASP A 252 -7.93 3.08 3.47
CA ASP A 252 -8.89 2.16 2.84
C ASP A 252 -8.37 1.68 1.47
N HIS A 253 -7.86 2.60 0.65
CA HIS A 253 -7.28 2.25 -0.65
C HIS A 253 -6.00 1.43 -0.51
N LEU A 254 -5.13 1.77 0.46
CA LEU A 254 -3.91 1.00 0.70
C LEU A 254 -4.22 -0.41 1.21
N LYS A 255 -5.22 -0.56 2.10
CA LYS A 255 -5.71 -1.87 2.53
C LYS A 255 -6.22 -2.69 1.34
N LYS A 256 -6.96 -2.09 0.42
CA LYS A 256 -7.44 -2.77 -0.80
C LYS A 256 -6.28 -3.22 -1.69
N HIS A 257 -5.31 -2.33 -1.94
CA HIS A 257 -4.12 -2.63 -2.76
C HIS A 257 -3.26 -3.75 -2.16
N THR A 258 -3.13 -3.77 -0.83
CA THR A 258 -2.39 -4.81 -0.12
C THR A 258 -3.23 -6.04 0.20
N GLU A 259 -4.49 -6.07 -0.23
CA GLU A 259 -5.47 -7.15 0.05
C GLU A 259 -5.66 -7.44 1.55
N GLY A 260 -5.44 -6.43 2.39
CA GLY A 260 -5.52 -6.56 3.85
C GLY A 260 -4.42 -7.41 4.48
N ARG A 261 -3.31 -7.65 3.76
CA ARG A 261 -2.13 -8.35 4.29
C ARG A 261 -1.54 -7.64 5.50
N ASP A 262 -0.88 -8.42 6.35
CA ASP A 262 -0.14 -7.91 7.50
C ASP A 262 0.99 -6.95 7.07
N LEU A 263 1.19 -5.89 7.84
CA LEU A 263 2.23 -4.89 7.59
C LEU A 263 3.64 -5.48 7.49
N ALA A 264 3.93 -6.57 8.19
CA ALA A 264 5.22 -7.27 8.12
C ALA A 264 5.51 -7.83 6.72
N LEU A 265 4.48 -7.99 5.88
CA LEU A 265 4.56 -8.53 4.53
C LEU A 265 4.45 -7.46 3.45
N VAL A 266 4.35 -6.18 3.83
CA VAL A 266 4.30 -5.06 2.89
C VAL A 266 5.73 -4.64 2.56
N THR A 267 6.12 -4.81 1.30
CA THR A 267 7.49 -4.52 0.82
C THR A 267 7.59 -3.14 0.17
N GLY A 268 8.82 -2.71 -0.15
CA GLY A 268 9.05 -1.51 -0.95
C GLY A 268 8.43 -1.61 -2.36
N GLU A 269 8.41 -2.80 -2.96
CA GLU A 269 7.74 -3.05 -4.24
C GLU A 269 6.22 -2.87 -4.13
N ASP A 270 5.60 -3.32 -3.03
CA ASP A 270 4.19 -3.06 -2.78
C ASP A 270 3.90 -1.56 -2.71
N ALA A 271 4.80 -0.78 -2.10
CA ALA A 271 4.68 0.68 -2.00
C ALA A 271 4.85 1.37 -3.37
N ILE A 272 5.80 0.92 -4.20
CA ILE A 272 6.00 1.42 -5.56
C ILE A 272 4.79 1.06 -6.43
N GLY A 273 4.33 -0.18 -6.41
CA GLY A 273 3.16 -0.63 -7.15
C GLY A 273 1.91 0.14 -6.74
N TRP A 274 1.72 0.40 -5.44
CA TRP A 274 0.61 1.24 -4.98
C TRP A 274 0.72 2.67 -5.53
N LYS A 275 1.90 3.28 -5.44
CA LYS A 275 2.17 4.60 -6.02
C LYS A 275 1.84 4.63 -7.52
N ASP A 276 2.18 3.59 -8.28
CA ASP A 276 1.90 3.52 -9.71
C ASP A 276 0.38 3.45 -10.00
N THR A 277 -0.40 2.74 -9.16
CA THR A 277 -1.88 2.79 -9.27
C THR A 277 -2.45 4.20 -9.06
N LEU A 278 -1.84 5.00 -8.18
CA LEU A 278 -2.27 6.37 -7.92
C LEU A 278 -1.91 7.30 -9.08
N VAL A 279 -0.75 7.11 -9.70
CA VAL A 279 -0.31 7.87 -10.87
C VAL A 279 -1.19 7.58 -12.09
N GLY A 280 -1.66 6.34 -12.25
CA GLY A 280 -2.63 5.97 -13.28
C GLY A 280 -4.06 6.47 -13.04
N GLY A 281 -4.35 7.08 -11.88
CA GLY A 281 -5.66 7.60 -11.52
C GLY A 281 -5.82 9.11 -11.77
N GLU A 282 -6.87 9.70 -11.18
CA GLU A 282 -7.20 11.13 -11.33
C GLU A 282 -6.41 12.06 -10.37
N ALA A 283 -5.62 11.50 -9.45
CA ALA A 283 -4.92 12.28 -8.44
C ALA A 283 -3.68 12.98 -9.02
N SER A 284 -3.55 14.30 -8.81
CA SER A 284 -2.35 15.02 -9.22
C SER A 284 -1.11 14.52 -8.46
N GLY A 285 0.07 14.55 -9.09
CA GLY A 285 1.32 14.12 -8.44
C GLY A 285 1.60 14.87 -7.12
N GLN A 286 1.19 16.14 -7.02
CA GLN A 286 1.29 16.89 -5.77
C GLN A 286 0.34 16.33 -4.69
N THR A 287 -0.87 15.92 -5.05
CA THR A 287 -1.80 15.25 -4.14
C THR A 287 -1.24 13.90 -3.69
N ILE A 288 -0.69 13.11 -4.62
CA ILE A 288 -0.06 11.82 -4.31
C ILE A 288 1.06 12.02 -3.28
N ASN A 289 1.99 12.94 -3.53
CA ASN A 289 3.09 13.22 -2.60
C ASN A 289 2.61 13.76 -1.25
N ASN A 290 1.82 14.84 -1.24
CA ASN A 290 1.50 15.61 -0.03
C ASN A 290 0.40 14.99 0.84
N VAL A 291 -0.34 14.01 0.29
CA VAL A 291 -1.45 13.36 1.01
C VAL A 291 -1.22 11.88 1.13
N TRP A 292 -1.13 11.17 0.00
CA TRP A 292 -1.16 9.71 -0.03
C TRP A 292 0.14 9.13 0.53
N LEU A 293 1.28 9.49 -0.07
CA LEU A 293 2.59 9.02 0.36
C LEU A 293 3.00 9.61 1.70
N THR A 294 2.63 10.87 1.97
CA THR A 294 2.86 11.49 3.29
C THR A 294 2.10 10.76 4.40
N ALA A 295 0.83 10.41 4.19
CA ALA A 295 0.03 9.68 5.18
C ALA A 295 0.60 8.28 5.43
N ALA A 296 0.84 7.51 4.36
CA ALA A 296 1.41 6.16 4.45
C ALA A 296 2.77 6.19 5.14
N GLY A 297 3.69 7.05 4.68
CA GLY A 297 5.00 7.22 5.29
C GLY A 297 4.94 7.61 6.77
N THR A 298 4.02 8.48 7.17
CA THR A 298 3.86 8.89 8.57
C THR A 298 3.41 7.74 9.45
N VAL A 299 2.38 6.99 9.05
CA VAL A 299 1.87 5.87 9.85
C VAL A 299 2.87 4.72 9.88
N PHE A 300 3.50 4.35 8.76
CA PHE A 300 4.49 3.28 8.74
C PHE A 300 5.76 3.64 9.51
N ASN A 301 6.20 4.91 9.50
CA ASN A 301 7.27 5.37 10.40
C ASN A 301 6.87 5.22 11.88
N TRP A 302 5.62 5.51 12.23
CA TRP A 302 5.13 5.26 13.57
C TRP A 302 5.08 3.76 13.90
N VAL A 303 4.60 2.89 13.00
CA VAL A 303 4.62 1.42 13.18
C VAL A 303 6.04 0.89 13.38
N LYS A 304 7.02 1.42 12.64
CA LYS A 304 8.46 1.15 12.83
C LYS A 304 8.90 1.56 14.24
N SER A 305 8.50 2.74 14.72
CA SER A 305 8.80 3.18 16.09
C SER A 305 8.15 2.31 17.18
N GLN A 306 7.03 1.65 16.89
CA GLN A 306 6.39 0.64 17.76
C GLN A 306 7.08 -0.74 17.69
N LYS A 307 8.21 -0.87 16.97
CA LYS A 307 8.97 -2.12 16.74
C LYS A 307 8.13 -3.24 16.13
N LYS A 308 7.06 -2.89 15.40
CA LYS A 308 6.22 -3.86 14.68
C LYS A 308 6.80 -4.22 13.31
N ILE A 309 7.46 -3.28 12.66
CA ILE A 309 8.21 -3.50 11.42
C ILE A 309 9.66 -3.00 11.60
N THR A 310 10.60 -3.55 10.84
CA THR A 310 12.01 -3.19 10.88
C THR A 310 12.33 -2.00 9.98
N THR A 311 11.70 -1.94 8.80
CA THR A 311 11.89 -0.91 7.79
C THR A 311 10.55 -0.31 7.38
N ASN A 312 10.56 0.93 6.88
CA ASN A 312 9.36 1.55 6.33
C ASN A 312 9.36 1.39 4.80
N PRO A 313 8.41 0.64 4.21
CA PRO A 313 8.35 0.42 2.76
C PRO A 313 8.07 1.68 1.94
N PHE A 314 7.55 2.75 2.56
CA PHE A 314 7.28 4.04 1.91
C PHE A 314 8.43 5.05 2.05
N GLU A 315 9.54 4.66 2.68
CA GLU A 315 10.71 5.52 2.83
C GLU A 315 11.31 5.85 1.47
N GLY A 316 11.46 7.14 1.16
CA GLY A 316 11.99 7.60 -0.13
C GLY A 316 11.03 7.54 -1.32
N VAL A 317 9.85 6.92 -1.20
CA VAL A 317 8.88 6.79 -2.29
C VAL A 317 8.27 8.16 -2.63
N ARG A 318 8.44 8.62 -3.87
CA ARG A 318 7.90 9.89 -4.37
C ARG A 318 7.54 9.81 -5.85
N VAL A 319 6.60 10.67 -6.26
CA VAL A 319 6.29 10.94 -7.67
C VAL A 319 7.01 12.22 -8.10
N ALA A 320 7.67 12.19 -9.26
CA ALA A 320 8.24 13.40 -9.84
C ALA A 320 7.12 14.39 -10.19
N THR A 321 7.22 15.61 -9.67
CA THR A 321 6.27 16.68 -9.97
C THR A 321 7.05 17.88 -10.50
N SER A 322 6.60 18.46 -11.61
CA SER A 322 7.08 19.80 -11.99
C SER A 322 6.74 20.78 -10.87
N ARG A 323 7.63 21.74 -10.60
CA ARG A 323 7.31 22.87 -9.71
C ARG A 323 6.28 23.73 -10.44
N GLY A 324 5.00 23.43 -10.25
CA GLY A 324 3.93 24.32 -10.67
C GLY A 324 4.06 25.62 -9.87
N GLY A 325 4.15 26.76 -10.56
CA GLY A 325 3.89 28.06 -9.94
C GLY A 325 2.48 28.09 -9.35
N ASN A 326 2.19 29.07 -8.49
CA ASN A 326 0.84 29.25 -7.95
C ASN A 326 -0.15 29.35 -9.12
N THR A 327 -0.99 28.33 -9.31
CA THR A 327 -1.97 28.27 -10.41
C THR A 327 -3.18 29.16 -10.16
N LYS A 328 -3.30 29.70 -8.95
CA LYS A 328 -4.32 30.70 -8.60
C LYS A 328 -3.66 32.06 -8.69
N GLY A 329 -3.99 32.80 -9.74
CA GLY A 329 -3.65 34.23 -9.83
C GLY A 329 -4.22 35.00 -8.64
N GLU A 330 -3.67 36.18 -8.40
CA GLU A 330 -4.28 37.15 -7.49
C GLU A 330 -5.64 37.58 -8.05
N PHE A 331 -6.62 37.82 -7.17
CA PHE A 331 -7.88 38.39 -7.61
C PHE A 331 -7.64 39.80 -8.14
N THR A 332 -8.17 40.11 -9.33
CA THR A 332 -8.18 41.49 -9.80
C THR A 332 -9.24 42.30 -9.06
N GLU A 333 -9.20 43.62 -9.23
CA GLU A 333 -10.20 44.50 -8.64
C GLU A 333 -11.60 44.21 -9.19
N GLU A 334 -11.70 43.83 -10.47
CA GLU A 334 -12.94 43.39 -11.13
C GLU A 334 -13.46 42.08 -10.55
N ASP A 335 -12.59 41.11 -10.24
CA ASP A 335 -12.99 39.86 -9.60
C ASP A 335 -13.58 40.13 -8.21
N ALA A 336 -12.89 40.95 -7.42
CA ALA A 336 -13.32 41.33 -6.09
C ALA A 336 -14.68 42.06 -6.15
N GLU A 337 -14.82 43.00 -7.08
CA GLU A 337 -16.06 43.74 -7.28
C GLU A 337 -17.21 42.79 -7.69
N ALA A 338 -16.97 41.88 -8.63
CA ALA A 338 -17.96 40.90 -9.07
C ALA A 338 -18.43 39.99 -7.92
N ILE A 339 -17.50 39.46 -7.13
CA ILE A 339 -17.80 38.62 -5.97
C ILE A 339 -18.61 39.42 -4.93
N LEU A 340 -18.14 40.60 -4.55
CA LEU A 340 -18.77 41.41 -3.51
C LEU A 340 -20.15 41.93 -3.94
N LYS A 341 -20.33 42.36 -5.20
CA LYS A 341 -21.64 42.71 -5.76
C LYS A 341 -22.59 41.52 -5.75
N ALA A 342 -22.11 40.33 -6.13
CA ALA A 342 -22.94 39.13 -6.11
C ALA A 342 -23.49 38.86 -4.69
N THR A 343 -22.71 39.09 -3.63
CA THR A 343 -23.19 38.88 -2.24
C THR A 343 -24.41 39.72 -1.85
N LEU A 344 -24.67 40.83 -2.56
CA LEU A 344 -25.81 41.72 -2.31
C LEU A 344 -27.11 41.24 -2.99
N ALA A 345 -27.01 40.33 -3.97
CA ALA A 345 -28.18 39.85 -4.69
C ALA A 345 -29.13 39.03 -3.78
N PRO A 346 -30.46 39.17 -3.95
CA PRO A 346 -31.45 38.39 -3.21
C PRO A 346 -31.19 36.90 -3.34
N ARG A 347 -31.29 36.16 -2.23
CA ARG A 347 -31.04 34.73 -2.20
C ARG A 347 -32.34 33.94 -2.17
N SER A 348 -32.25 32.69 -2.62
CA SER A 348 -33.40 31.79 -2.62
C SER A 348 -34.00 31.72 -1.22
N PRO A 349 -35.33 31.87 -1.06
CA PRO A 349 -36.00 31.69 0.22
C PRO A 349 -35.81 30.30 0.84
N ARG A 350 -35.38 29.33 0.02
CA ARG A 350 -35.06 27.95 0.46
C ARG A 350 -33.71 27.84 1.18
N ALA A 351 -32.81 28.82 1.03
CA ALA A 351 -31.54 28.84 1.75
C ALA A 351 -31.79 29.24 3.21
N SER A 352 -31.13 28.59 4.16
CA SER A 352 -31.28 28.94 5.58
C SER A 352 -30.81 30.39 5.84
N PRO A 353 -31.41 31.10 6.80
CA PRO A 353 -31.00 32.47 7.15
C PRO A 353 -29.50 32.57 7.46
N TYR A 354 -28.94 31.56 8.11
CA TYR A 354 -27.52 31.44 8.40
C TYR A 354 -26.65 31.35 7.14
N LEU A 355 -27.04 30.56 6.14
CA LEU A 355 -26.29 30.47 4.88
C LEU A 355 -26.39 31.78 4.08
N GLN A 356 -27.56 32.42 4.07
CA GLN A 356 -27.72 33.73 3.44
C GLN A 356 -26.81 34.78 4.10
N ALA A 357 -26.75 34.79 5.44
CA ALA A 357 -25.85 35.65 6.19
C ALA A 357 -24.37 35.35 5.89
N ALA A 358 -23.99 34.07 5.80
CA ALA A 358 -22.62 33.67 5.47
C ALA A 358 -22.21 34.19 4.08
N ILE A 359 -23.06 33.97 3.06
CA ILE A 359 -22.82 34.47 1.70
C ILE A 359 -22.74 36.00 1.68
N ARG A 360 -23.58 36.69 2.46
CA ARG A 360 -23.61 38.15 2.52
C ARG A 360 -22.38 38.77 3.18
N TRP A 361 -21.88 38.17 4.26
CA TRP A 361 -20.89 38.82 5.13
C TRP A 361 -19.49 38.23 5.06
N VAL A 362 -19.34 36.91 4.87
CA VAL A 362 -18.02 36.27 4.90
C VAL A 362 -17.07 36.83 3.83
N PRO A 363 -17.48 37.05 2.56
CA PRO A 363 -16.59 37.64 1.56
C PRO A 363 -16.15 39.06 1.91
N TRP A 364 -17.08 39.89 2.41
CA TRP A 364 -16.80 41.26 2.85
C TRP A 364 -15.83 41.30 4.03
N LEU A 365 -16.02 40.45 5.04
CA LEU A 365 -15.10 40.34 6.16
C LEU A 365 -13.72 39.87 5.72
N CYS A 366 -13.62 38.89 4.81
CA CYS A 366 -12.34 38.46 4.25
C CYS A 366 -11.63 39.60 3.50
N ALA A 367 -12.36 40.37 2.70
CA ALA A 367 -11.82 41.48 1.91
C ALA A 367 -11.23 42.59 2.80
N TYR A 368 -11.91 42.95 3.88
CA TYR A 368 -11.45 44.02 4.79
C TYR A 368 -10.36 43.59 5.78
N THR A 369 -10.36 42.33 6.19
CA THR A 369 -9.49 41.87 7.30
C THR A 369 -8.33 40.99 6.86
N GLY A 370 -8.31 40.55 5.60
CA GLY A 370 -7.36 39.55 5.10
C GLY A 370 -7.53 38.17 5.75
N SER A 371 -8.64 37.93 6.45
CA SER A 371 -8.87 36.70 7.20
C SER A 371 -9.27 35.54 6.31
N ARG A 372 -9.02 34.31 6.78
CA ARG A 372 -9.42 33.12 6.04
C ARG A 372 -10.93 32.93 6.15
N PRO A 373 -11.62 32.44 5.10
CA PRO A 373 -13.05 32.16 5.17
C PRO A 373 -13.43 31.24 6.33
N GLY A 374 -12.57 30.28 6.67
CA GLY A 374 -12.81 29.37 7.79
C GLY A 374 -12.68 30.02 9.18
N GLU A 375 -11.95 31.12 9.31
CA GLU A 375 -11.92 31.94 10.53
C GLU A 375 -13.24 32.73 10.64
N MET A 376 -13.70 33.29 9.52
CA MET A 376 -14.94 34.08 9.50
C MET A 376 -16.19 33.24 9.74
N THR A 377 -16.28 32.03 9.19
CA THR A 377 -17.44 31.16 9.41
C THR A 377 -17.56 30.64 10.85
N GLN A 378 -16.53 30.80 11.69
CA GLN A 378 -16.53 30.44 13.11
C GLN A 378 -17.04 31.57 14.02
N LEU A 379 -17.19 32.80 13.51
CA LEU A 379 -17.52 33.96 14.33
C LEU A 379 -18.80 33.76 15.14
N CYS A 380 -18.71 34.17 16.39
CA CYS A 380 -19.81 34.26 17.32
C CYS A 380 -20.19 35.72 17.56
N LYS A 381 -21.38 35.95 18.10
CA LYS A 381 -21.85 37.30 18.44
C LYS A 381 -20.86 38.02 19.38
N GLU A 382 -20.30 37.26 20.32
CA GLU A 382 -19.39 37.70 21.37
C GLU A 382 -18.01 38.12 20.83
N ASP A 383 -17.69 37.77 19.57
CA ASP A 383 -16.43 38.17 18.94
C ASP A 383 -16.46 39.62 18.43
N ILE A 384 -17.61 40.28 18.43
CA ILE A 384 -17.77 41.66 17.97
C ILE A 384 -18.03 42.58 19.17
N GLU A 385 -17.07 43.46 19.46
CA GLU A 385 -17.09 44.33 20.63
C GLU A 385 -16.86 45.78 20.23
N GLN A 386 -17.53 46.72 20.93
CA GLN A 386 -17.25 48.14 20.76
C GLN A 386 -16.11 48.54 21.69
N HIS A 387 -15.06 49.13 21.13
CA HIS A 387 -13.99 49.73 21.91
C HIS A 387 -14.52 50.94 22.68
N ARG A 388 -13.90 51.25 23.82
CA ARG A 388 -14.23 52.43 24.65
C ARG A 388 -14.17 53.76 23.89
N ASP A 389 -13.38 53.84 22.83
CA ASP A 389 -13.22 55.02 21.98
C ASP A 389 -14.24 55.06 20.81
N GLY A 390 -15.22 54.14 20.81
CA GLY A 390 -16.38 54.19 19.92
C GLY A 390 -16.29 53.32 18.65
N PHE A 391 -15.10 52.87 18.24
CA PHE A 391 -14.92 51.99 17.08
C PHE A 391 -15.23 50.52 17.39
N TRP A 392 -15.59 49.73 16.37
CA TRP A 392 -15.90 48.32 16.53
C TRP A 392 -14.67 47.44 16.27
N MET A 393 -14.57 46.34 17.02
CA MET A 393 -13.50 45.35 16.92
C MET A 393 -14.08 43.97 16.65
N LEU A 394 -13.32 43.17 15.91
CA LEU A 394 -13.57 41.76 15.63
C LEU A 394 -12.42 40.94 16.20
N HIS A 395 -12.74 40.00 17.08
CA HIS A 395 -11.79 39.10 17.72
C HIS A 395 -11.79 37.74 17.03
N ILE A 396 -10.65 37.35 16.47
CA ILE A 396 -10.46 36.01 15.91
C ILE A 396 -9.81 35.15 16.99
N ARG A 397 -10.64 34.36 17.67
CA ARG A 397 -10.22 33.54 18.81
C ARG A 397 -9.99 32.07 18.38
N PRO A 398 -8.90 31.42 18.83
CA PRO A 398 -8.67 29.99 18.61
C PRO A 398 -9.73 29.08 19.26
N GLU A 399 -10.47 29.60 20.22
CA GLU A 399 -11.50 28.87 20.99
C GLU A 399 -12.80 28.65 20.19
N ALA A 400 -13.04 29.45 19.14
CA ALA A 400 -14.20 29.33 18.26
C ALA A 400 -14.05 28.21 17.20
N GLY A 401 -12.87 27.60 17.08
CA GLY A 401 -12.57 26.48 16.19
C GLY A 401 -11.10 26.39 15.77
N THR A 402 -10.74 25.39 14.96
CA THR A 402 -9.33 25.16 14.59
C THR A 402 -8.77 26.31 13.73
N VAL A 403 -8.01 27.22 14.35
CA VAL A 403 -7.21 28.23 13.66
C VAL A 403 -5.86 27.61 13.29
N LYS A 404 -5.47 27.62 12.01
CA LYS A 404 -4.16 27.13 11.58
C LYS A 404 -3.07 28.04 12.16
N GLY A 405 -2.36 27.56 13.18
CA GLY A 405 -1.30 28.27 13.89
C GLY A 405 -1.71 28.86 15.25
N SER A 406 -2.98 28.76 15.66
CA SER A 406 -3.48 29.17 16.98
C SER A 406 -3.15 30.60 17.43
N VAL A 407 -2.96 31.55 16.50
CA VAL A 407 -2.69 32.96 16.86
C VAL A 407 -4.01 33.72 16.95
N ALA A 408 -4.37 34.12 18.17
CA ALA A 408 -5.48 35.05 18.39
C ALA A 408 -5.11 36.43 17.83
N ARG A 409 -6.04 37.09 17.14
CA ARG A 409 -5.84 38.48 16.70
C ARG A 409 -7.11 39.29 16.76
N THR A 410 -6.96 40.57 17.03
CA THR A 410 -8.05 41.56 17.02
C THR A 410 -7.89 42.44 15.79
N VAL A 411 -8.99 42.68 15.08
CA VAL A 411 -9.03 43.52 13.89
C VAL A 411 -10.06 44.63 14.12
N VAL A 412 -9.70 45.88 13.80
CA VAL A 412 -10.66 46.99 13.81
C VAL A 412 -11.60 46.83 12.62
N LEU A 413 -12.91 46.91 12.85
CA LEU A 413 -13.90 46.88 11.79
C LEU A 413 -13.92 48.23 11.08
N HIS A 414 -13.77 48.20 9.76
CA HIS A 414 -13.84 49.38 8.92
C HIS A 414 -15.27 49.96 8.94
N ASP A 415 -15.40 51.30 8.96
CA ASP A 415 -16.69 52.00 9.07
C ASP A 415 -17.69 51.57 7.99
N HIS A 416 -17.22 51.37 6.75
CA HIS A 416 -18.04 50.83 5.67
C HIS A 416 -18.78 49.51 6.01
N LEU A 417 -18.19 48.59 6.80
CA LEU A 417 -18.90 47.39 7.26
C LEU A 417 -19.98 47.71 8.30
N VAL A 418 -19.72 48.71 9.15
CA VAL A 418 -20.68 49.21 10.14
C VAL A 418 -21.86 49.87 9.42
N GLU A 419 -21.59 50.75 8.46
CA GLU A 419 -22.57 51.43 7.60
C GLU A 419 -23.44 50.46 6.80
N GLN A 420 -22.83 49.40 6.24
CA GLN A 420 -23.57 48.33 5.57
C GLN A 420 -24.50 47.55 6.51
N GLY A 421 -24.38 47.72 7.82
CA GLY A 421 -25.24 47.13 8.83
C GLY A 421 -24.74 45.82 9.43
N PHE A 422 -23.43 45.49 9.29
CA PHE A 422 -22.88 44.26 9.87
C PHE A 422 -23.07 44.20 11.39
N VAL A 423 -22.73 45.29 12.08
CA VAL A 423 -22.88 45.39 13.54
C VAL A 423 -24.36 45.24 13.94
N ALA A 424 -25.27 45.91 13.24
CA ALA A 424 -26.71 45.79 13.50
C ALA A 424 -27.23 44.37 13.26
N PHE A 425 -26.69 43.67 12.26
CA PHE A 425 -26.96 42.24 12.02
C PHE A 425 -26.48 41.38 13.21
N VAL A 426 -25.25 41.57 13.67
CA VAL A 426 -24.67 40.80 14.79
C VAL A 426 -25.43 41.06 16.10
N GLN A 427 -25.81 42.30 16.38
CA GLN A 427 -26.57 42.65 17.58
C GLN A 427 -27.94 41.97 17.63
N LYS A 428 -28.60 41.81 16.47
CA LYS A 428 -29.87 41.08 16.34
C LYS A 428 -29.72 39.56 16.42
N ALA A 429 -28.51 39.02 16.23
CA ALA A 429 -28.27 37.59 16.35
C ALA A 429 -28.43 37.11 17.80
N LYS A 430 -28.72 35.82 17.96
CA LYS A 430 -28.68 35.15 19.26
C LYS A 430 -27.23 34.98 19.73
N PRO A 431 -26.98 34.82 21.04
CA PRO A 431 -25.66 34.45 21.54
C PRO A 431 -25.10 33.22 20.83
N GLY A 432 -23.78 33.21 20.58
CA GLY A 432 -23.08 32.15 19.86
C GLY A 432 -22.96 32.36 18.34
N PRO A 433 -22.85 31.28 17.54
CA PRO A 433 -22.47 31.36 16.13
C PRO A 433 -23.46 32.15 15.25
N ILE A 434 -22.94 33.02 14.39
CA ILE A 434 -23.77 33.90 13.54
C ILE A 434 -23.99 33.36 12.12
N PHE A 435 -23.25 32.33 11.70
CA PHE A 435 -23.29 31.78 10.33
C PHE A 435 -23.76 30.33 10.22
N TYR A 436 -24.10 29.70 11.34
CA TYR A 436 -24.69 28.36 11.36
C TYR A 436 -25.57 28.18 12.58
N ASP A 437 -26.54 27.28 12.48
CA ASP A 437 -27.34 26.88 13.62
C ASP A 437 -26.54 25.87 14.48
N PRO A 438 -26.19 26.20 15.74
CA PRO A 438 -25.50 25.26 16.62
C PRO A 438 -26.37 24.03 16.92
N LYS A 439 -27.70 24.14 16.89
CA LYS A 439 -28.62 23.01 17.17
C LYS A 439 -28.79 22.07 15.99
N ALA A 440 -28.56 22.54 14.75
CA ALA A 440 -28.56 21.69 13.56
C ALA A 440 -27.44 20.63 13.60
N SER A 441 -26.41 20.82 14.44
CA SER A 441 -25.39 19.81 14.70
C SER A 441 -25.87 18.67 15.61
N GLY A 442 -26.90 18.90 16.43
CA GLY A 442 -27.32 18.00 17.53
C GLY A 442 -28.25 16.84 17.16
N SER A 443 -28.71 16.74 15.91
CA SER A 443 -29.65 15.69 15.46
C SER A 443 -28.97 14.41 14.96
N ARG A 444 -27.65 14.43 14.69
CA ARG A 444 -26.87 13.22 14.46
C ARG A 444 -26.21 12.86 15.78
N THR A 445 -26.86 11.97 16.51
CA THR A 445 -26.33 11.33 17.71
C THR A 445 -24.85 11.01 17.54
N LYS A 446 -24.07 11.34 18.57
CA LYS A 446 -22.67 10.98 18.81
C LYS A 446 -22.34 9.57 18.33
N ASP A 447 -21.98 9.41 17.06
CA ASP A 447 -20.99 8.41 16.70
C ASP A 447 -19.67 9.14 16.84
N ASP A 448 -19.12 9.10 18.05
CA ASP A 448 -17.79 9.61 18.40
C ASP A 448 -16.71 8.69 17.80
N ASP A 449 -16.95 8.18 16.58
CA ASP A 449 -16.01 7.36 15.85
C ASP A 449 -14.81 8.23 15.49
N PRO A 450 -13.65 8.05 16.15
CA PRO A 450 -12.48 8.87 15.89
C PRO A 450 -11.95 8.68 14.46
N LEU A 451 -12.43 7.67 13.71
CA LEU A 451 -12.09 7.37 12.33
C LEU A 451 -13.08 7.93 11.31
N ASN A 452 -14.24 8.39 11.76
CA ASN A 452 -15.25 9.04 10.93
C ASN A 452 -15.79 10.34 11.57
N PRO A 453 -14.91 11.31 11.85
CA PRO A 453 -15.34 12.52 12.53
C PRO A 453 -16.26 13.37 11.65
N VAL A 454 -17.43 13.71 12.20
CA VAL A 454 -18.40 14.60 11.55
C VAL A 454 -17.76 15.96 11.30
N ARG A 455 -17.85 16.45 10.06
CA ARG A 455 -17.34 17.78 9.72
C ARG A 455 -18.11 18.85 10.51
N PRO A 456 -17.41 19.74 11.24
CA PRO A 456 -18.06 20.83 11.96
C PRO A 456 -18.88 21.73 11.03
N MET A 457 -19.95 22.34 11.55
CA MET A 457 -20.87 23.16 10.75
C MET A 457 -20.18 24.35 10.09
N TYR A 458 -19.23 25.01 10.77
CA TYR A 458 -18.46 26.11 10.19
C TYR A 458 -17.63 25.69 8.96
N VAL A 459 -17.21 24.41 8.89
CA VAL A 459 -16.53 23.84 7.72
C VAL A 459 -17.52 23.60 6.59
N GLN A 460 -18.71 23.08 6.91
CA GLN A 460 -19.76 22.84 5.91
C GLN A 460 -20.26 24.15 5.30
N VAL A 461 -20.44 25.20 6.11
CA VAL A 461 -20.84 26.53 5.64
C VAL A 461 -19.79 27.12 4.72
N ARG A 462 -18.49 26.98 5.06
CA ARG A 462 -17.40 27.44 4.19
C ARG A 462 -17.39 26.76 2.80
N GLN A 463 -17.92 25.54 2.69
CA GLN A 463 -17.93 24.77 1.44
C GLN A 463 -19.15 25.05 0.56
N LYS A 464 -20.16 25.75 1.08
CA LYS A 464 -21.34 26.20 0.34
C LYS A 464 -21.13 27.61 -0.15
#